data_AF-A0A015U0Z8-F1
#
_entry.id   AF-A0A015U0Z8-F1
#
_cell.length_a   1.000
_cell.length_b   1.000
_cell.length_c   1.000
_cell.angle_alpha   90.00
_cell.angle_beta   90.00
_cell.angle_gamma   90.00
#
_symmetry.space_group_name_H-M   'P 1'
#
loop_
_entity.id
_entity.type
_entity.pdbx_description
1 polymer ?
#
loop_
_entity_poly.entity_id
_entity_poly.type
_entity_poly.pdbx_seq_one_letter_code
_entity_poly.pdbx_strand_id
1 'polypeptide(L)'
;MNDIEDIEHPLIREAMRFHDIHEIRLTYEGDLPARTGLGTSSTFAVGMINAFCALKGKYMSKRMLAEEAIKLEREILKEHGGWQDQIAAAYGGFNRIDFKDNQFSVRPIVINPDRKKQLEENLMLFYTGIQRFSSDIQKN
;
A
#
# COMPACT_ATOMS: atom_id res chain seq x y z
N MET A 1 -4.07 -25.25 0.87
CA MET A 1 -2.63 -25.11 0.58
C MET A 1 -1.92 -25.44 1.87
N ASN A 2 -1.02 -26.42 1.83
CA ASN A 2 -0.31 -26.89 3.03
C ASN A 2 1.12 -26.34 3.09
N ASP A 3 1.63 -25.78 1.98
CA ASP A 3 2.93 -25.13 1.90
C ASP A 3 2.77 -23.67 1.43
N ILE A 4 3.59 -22.77 1.97
CA ILE A 4 3.67 -21.36 1.53
C ILE A 4 4.12 -21.29 0.07
N GLU A 5 4.94 -22.24 -0.39
CA GLU A 5 5.41 -22.29 -1.78
C GLU A 5 4.27 -22.51 -2.79
N ASP A 6 3.14 -23.08 -2.38
CA ASP A 6 1.97 -23.29 -3.25
C ASP A 6 1.22 -21.98 -3.57
N ILE A 7 1.50 -20.90 -2.85
CA ILE A 7 0.80 -19.63 -3.01
C ILE A 7 1.28 -18.95 -4.31
N GLU A 8 0.40 -18.87 -5.30
CA GLU A 8 0.71 -18.26 -6.61
C GLU A 8 0.99 -16.76 -6.51
N HIS A 9 0.25 -16.04 -5.65
CA HIS A 9 0.37 -14.59 -5.56
C HIS A 9 1.64 -14.19 -4.80
N PRO A 10 2.65 -13.56 -5.44
CA PRO A 10 3.98 -13.36 -4.85
C PRO A 10 3.93 -12.45 -3.62
N LEU A 11 3.13 -11.37 -3.65
CA LEU A 11 2.95 -10.49 -2.50
C LEU A 11 2.41 -11.23 -1.26
N ILE A 12 1.41 -12.12 -1.43
CA ILE A 12 0.84 -12.88 -0.33
C ILE A 12 1.87 -13.87 0.20
N ARG A 13 2.52 -14.62 -0.71
CA ARG A 13 3.55 -15.59 -0.35
C ARG A 13 4.69 -14.97 0.45
N GLU A 14 5.27 -13.89 -0.07
CA GLU A 14 6.40 -13.23 0.60
C GLU A 14 5.97 -12.49 1.86
N ALA A 15 4.75 -11.95 1.94
CA ALA A 15 4.24 -11.37 3.19
C ALA A 15 4.05 -12.43 4.27
N MET A 16 3.47 -13.59 3.92
CA MET A 16 3.31 -14.70 4.86
C MET A 16 4.66 -15.22 5.34
N ARG A 17 5.64 -15.34 4.44
CA ARG A 17 7.02 -15.71 4.80
C ARG A 17 7.68 -14.66 5.69
N PHE A 18 7.61 -13.39 5.32
CA PHE A 18 8.24 -12.28 6.03
C PHE A 18 7.67 -12.10 7.45
N HIS A 19 6.36 -12.31 7.61
CA HIS A 19 5.70 -12.23 8.90
C HIS A 19 5.57 -13.56 9.63
N ASP A 20 6.10 -14.67 9.09
CA ASP A 20 6.01 -16.01 9.68
C ASP A 20 4.55 -16.40 10.03
N ILE A 21 3.68 -16.33 9.02
CA ILE A 21 2.24 -16.59 9.13
C ILE A 21 1.93 -17.95 8.51
N HIS A 22 1.27 -18.81 9.30
CA HIS A 22 0.95 -20.19 8.93
C HIS A 22 -0.51 -20.49 9.22
N GLU A 23 -1.07 -21.48 8.51
CA GLU A 23 -2.38 -22.08 8.80
C GLU A 23 -3.58 -21.10 8.81
N ILE A 24 -3.51 -20.02 8.03
CA ILE A 24 -4.63 -19.08 7.86
C ILE A 24 -5.33 -19.27 6.53
N ARG A 25 -6.61 -18.87 6.49
CA ARG A 25 -7.31 -18.57 5.24
C ARG A 25 -7.28 -17.07 5.02
N LEU A 26 -6.62 -16.62 3.96
CA LEU A 26 -6.66 -15.23 3.53
C LEU A 26 -7.72 -15.07 2.43
N THR A 27 -8.57 -14.06 2.56
CA THR A 27 -9.51 -13.65 1.52
C THR A 27 -9.41 -12.14 1.41
N TYR A 28 -9.29 -11.63 0.20
CA TYR A 28 -9.25 -10.20 -0.07
C TYR A 28 -10.28 -9.86 -1.13
N GLU A 29 -10.96 -8.75 -0.92
CA GLU A 29 -11.94 -8.17 -1.84
C GLU A 29 -11.57 -6.70 -2.00
N GLY A 30 -11.63 -6.19 -3.22
CA GLY A 30 -11.29 -4.81 -3.52
C GLY A 30 -12.30 -4.21 -4.48
N ASP A 31 -12.75 -2.99 -4.19
CA ASP A 31 -13.77 -2.28 -4.97
C ASP A 31 -13.29 -1.89 -6.38
N LEU A 32 -11.98 -1.97 -6.62
CA LEU A 32 -11.33 -1.57 -7.85
C LEU A 32 -10.48 -2.70 -8.42
N PRO A 33 -10.47 -2.91 -9.74
CA PRO A 33 -9.58 -3.87 -10.36
C PRO A 33 -8.11 -3.50 -10.08
N ALA A 34 -7.20 -4.47 -10.19
CA ALA A 34 -5.78 -4.17 -10.09
C ALA A 34 -5.39 -3.09 -11.12
N ARG A 35 -4.42 -2.24 -10.77
CA ARG A 35 -3.78 -1.27 -11.68
C ARG A 35 -4.68 -0.11 -12.15
N THR A 36 -5.50 0.43 -11.26
CA THR A 36 -6.28 1.66 -11.52
C THR A 36 -5.49 2.97 -11.37
N GLY A 37 -4.24 2.90 -10.92
CA GLY A 37 -3.44 4.09 -10.60
C GLY A 37 -3.75 4.72 -9.24
N LEU A 38 -4.54 4.04 -8.41
CA LEU A 38 -4.97 4.52 -7.07
C LEU A 38 -4.24 3.80 -5.92
N GLY A 39 -3.06 3.22 -6.16
CA GLY A 39 -2.26 2.56 -5.11
C GLY A 39 -2.90 1.29 -4.53
N THR A 40 -3.71 0.56 -5.32
CA THR A 40 -4.47 -0.60 -4.84
C THR A 40 -3.59 -1.76 -4.34
N SER A 41 -2.46 -2.04 -4.99
CA SER A 41 -1.50 -3.08 -4.56
C SER A 41 -0.89 -2.75 -3.20
N SER A 42 -0.31 -1.55 -3.07
CA SER A 42 0.34 -1.12 -1.83
C SER A 42 -0.67 -0.98 -0.68
N THR A 43 -1.92 -0.60 -0.96
CA THR A 43 -2.99 -0.59 0.03
C THR A 43 -3.30 -2.00 0.54
N PHE A 44 -3.39 -2.97 -0.37
CA PHE A 44 -3.55 -4.38 0.01
C PHE A 44 -2.37 -4.88 0.85
N ALA A 45 -1.13 -4.57 0.47
CA ALA A 45 0.06 -4.92 1.25
C ALA A 45 0.00 -4.36 2.68
N VAL A 46 -0.29 -3.06 2.84
CA VAL A 46 -0.41 -2.42 4.16
C VAL A 46 -1.51 -3.05 5.00
N GLY A 47 -2.69 -3.29 4.41
CA GLY A 47 -3.81 -3.92 5.12
C GLY A 47 -3.50 -5.35 5.57
N MET A 48 -2.87 -6.14 4.70
CA MET A 48 -2.45 -7.51 4.97
C MET A 48 -1.41 -7.58 6.09
N ILE A 49 -0.36 -6.74 6.03
CA ILE A 49 0.67 -6.65 7.08
C ILE A 49 0.04 -6.26 8.42
N ASN A 50 -0.86 -5.28 8.43
CA ASN A 50 -1.54 -4.87 9.65
C ASN A 50 -2.38 -6.01 10.25
N ALA A 51 -3.08 -6.78 9.41
CA ALA A 51 -3.82 -7.96 9.86
C ALA A 51 -2.90 -9.05 10.44
N PHE A 52 -1.77 -9.34 9.79
CA PHE A 52 -0.80 -10.32 10.27
C PHE A 52 -0.20 -9.94 11.62
N CYS A 53 0.14 -8.67 11.81
CA CYS A 53 0.63 -8.16 13.09
C CYS A 53 -0.46 -8.23 14.17
N ALA A 54 -1.70 -7.88 13.85
CA ALA A 54 -2.84 -8.00 14.77
C ALA A 54 -3.09 -9.45 15.21
N LEU A 55 -3.01 -10.43 14.29
CA LEU A 55 -3.11 -11.86 14.62
C LEU A 55 -2.04 -12.31 15.62
N LYS A 56 -0.86 -11.68 15.59
CA LYS A 56 0.24 -11.93 16.54
C LYS A 56 0.16 -11.08 17.81
N GLY A 57 -0.93 -10.33 18.01
CA GLY A 57 -1.10 -9.43 19.16
C GLY A 57 -0.14 -8.24 19.16
N LYS A 58 0.46 -7.89 18.01
CA LYS A 58 1.41 -6.78 17.87
C LYS A 58 0.69 -5.54 17.37
N TYR A 59 0.91 -4.42 18.06
CA TYR A 59 0.45 -3.11 17.60
C TYR A 59 1.48 -2.48 16.67
N MET A 60 1.03 -2.00 15.51
CA MET A 60 1.89 -1.32 14.55
C MET A 60 1.54 0.17 14.48
N SER A 61 2.56 1.02 14.59
CA SER A 61 2.40 2.44 14.28
C SER A 61 2.28 2.63 12.77
N LYS A 62 1.66 3.73 12.35
CA LYS A 62 1.53 4.11 10.93
C LYS A 62 2.87 4.11 10.19
N ARG A 63 3.93 4.56 10.89
CA ARG A 63 5.30 4.57 10.34
C ARG A 63 5.81 3.16 10.10
N MET A 64 5.68 2.28 11.10
CA MET A 64 6.15 0.89 10.99
C MET A 64 5.40 0.14 9.87
N LEU A 65 4.08 0.32 9.75
CA LEU A 65 3.30 -0.26 8.65
C LEU A 65 3.79 0.20 7.28
N ALA A 66 4.06 1.50 7.11
CA ALA A 66 4.58 2.03 5.86
C ALA A 66 5.97 1.47 5.55
N GLU A 67 6.88 1.46 6.53
CA GLU A 67 8.25 0.94 6.37
C GLU A 67 8.27 -0.55 6.02
N GLU A 68 7.43 -1.37 6.67
CA GLU A 68 7.35 -2.80 6.35
C GLU A 68 6.72 -3.08 4.98
N ALA A 69 5.69 -2.34 4.59
CA ALA A 69 5.12 -2.45 3.25
C ALA A 69 6.12 -2.01 2.16
N ILE A 70 6.88 -0.94 2.41
CA ILE A 70 7.96 -0.49 1.50
C ILE A 70 9.01 -1.59 1.38
N LYS A 71 9.45 -2.17 2.50
CA LYS A 71 10.43 -3.25 2.51
C LYS A 71 9.94 -4.46 1.71
N LEU A 72 8.69 -4.88 1.94
CA LEU A 72 8.10 -6.01 1.23
C LEU A 72 8.08 -5.80 -0.28
N GLU A 73 7.57 -4.66 -0.76
CA GLU A 73 7.44 -4.40 -2.20
C GLU A 73 8.79 -4.03 -2.87
N ARG A 74 9.62 -3.20 -2.23
CA ARG A 74 10.84 -2.66 -2.84
C ARG A 74 12.09 -3.50 -2.62
N GLU A 75 12.24 -4.13 -1.46
CA GLU A 75 13.45 -4.90 -1.13
C GLU A 75 13.26 -6.40 -1.38
N ILE A 76 12.14 -6.97 -0.93
CA ILE A 76 11.87 -8.42 -1.03
C ILE A 76 11.39 -8.78 -2.43
N LEU A 77 10.30 -8.15 -2.90
CA LEU A 77 9.73 -8.41 -4.22
C LEU A 77 10.47 -7.70 -5.36
N LYS A 78 11.32 -6.71 -5.03
CA LYS A 78 12.12 -5.92 -5.97
C LYS A 78 11.26 -5.23 -7.03
N GLU A 79 10.04 -4.85 -6.68
CA GLU A 79 9.16 -4.12 -7.59
C GLU A 79 9.64 -2.68 -7.75
N HIS A 80 9.71 -2.20 -8.99
CA HIS A 80 9.99 -0.80 -9.26
C HIS A 80 8.83 0.10 -8.82
N GLY A 81 9.15 1.23 -8.19
CA GLY A 81 8.18 2.26 -7.84
C GLY A 81 8.62 3.14 -6.67
N GLY A 82 7.76 4.10 -6.32
CA GLY A 82 7.98 5.01 -5.20
C GLY A 82 7.51 4.46 -3.85
N TRP A 83 7.51 5.30 -2.83
CA TRP A 83 7.09 4.97 -1.46
C TRP A 83 5.73 5.60 -1.08
N GLN A 84 5.19 6.47 -1.94
CA GLN A 84 4.04 7.30 -1.59
C GLN A 84 2.76 6.47 -1.34
N ASP A 85 2.55 5.36 -2.04
CA ASP A 85 1.30 4.59 -1.96
C ASP A 85 1.21 3.84 -0.62
N GLN A 86 2.30 3.20 -0.19
CA GLN A 86 2.42 2.51 1.10
C GLN A 86 2.24 3.50 2.25
N ILE A 87 2.89 4.66 2.15
CA ILE A 87 2.79 5.72 3.17
C ILE A 87 1.37 6.28 3.21
N ALA A 88 0.75 6.57 2.06
CA ALA A 88 -0.61 7.09 2.00
C ALA A 88 -1.62 6.08 2.59
N ALA A 89 -1.50 4.79 2.24
CA ALA A 89 -2.36 3.75 2.78
C ALA A 89 -2.21 3.56 4.30
N ALA A 90 -0.99 3.61 4.82
CA ALA A 90 -0.75 3.45 6.26
C ALA A 90 -1.19 4.67 7.09
N TYR A 91 -1.00 5.88 6.56
CA TYR A 91 -1.29 7.10 7.32
C TYR A 91 -2.74 7.56 7.20
N GLY A 92 -3.35 7.39 6.02
CA GLY A 92 -4.66 7.91 5.68
C GLY A 92 -4.74 9.44 5.68
N GLY A 93 -5.84 9.97 5.15
CA GLY A 93 -6.09 11.42 5.10
C GLY A 93 -5.25 12.16 4.05
N PHE A 94 -5.16 13.48 4.19
CA PHE A 94 -4.46 14.36 3.25
C PHE A 94 -3.12 14.80 3.85
N ASN A 95 -2.02 14.41 3.21
CA ASN A 95 -0.68 14.56 3.77
C ASN A 95 0.30 15.16 2.77
N ARG A 96 1.25 15.95 3.28
CA ARG A 96 2.52 16.21 2.61
C ARG A 96 3.52 15.14 3.06
N ILE A 97 4.13 14.47 2.10
CA ILE A 97 5.18 13.48 2.34
C ILE A 97 6.49 14.04 1.77
N ASP A 98 7.51 14.14 2.60
CA ASP A 98 8.85 14.59 2.18
C ASP A 98 9.83 13.42 2.27
N PHE A 99 10.54 13.19 1.17
CA PHE A 99 11.57 12.16 1.04
C PHE A 99 12.96 12.80 1.11
N LYS A 100 13.82 12.27 1.97
CA LYS A 100 15.20 12.75 2.14
C LYS A 100 16.09 11.63 2.69
N ASP A 101 17.27 11.42 2.10
CA ASP A 101 18.31 10.51 2.58
C ASP A 101 17.78 9.09 2.91
N ASN A 102 16.99 8.50 2.00
CA ASN A 102 16.29 7.22 2.20
C ASN A 102 15.36 7.17 3.43
N GLN A 103 14.88 8.32 3.88
CA GLN A 103 13.85 8.43 4.91
C GLN A 103 12.67 9.23 4.39
N PHE A 104 11.54 9.11 5.09
CA PHE A 104 10.37 9.94 4.86
C PHE A 104 9.88 10.61 6.14
N SER A 105 9.25 11.77 5.96
CA SER A 105 8.47 12.45 6.99
C SER A 105 7.06 12.72 6.46
N VAL A 106 6.05 12.51 7.31
CA VAL A 106 4.64 12.72 6.95
C VAL A 106 4.09 13.86 7.78
N ARG A 107 3.54 14.87 7.11
CA ARG A 107 2.89 16.03 7.73
C ARG A 107 1.42 16.08 7.29
N PRO A 108 0.47 15.81 8.21
CA PRO A 108 -0.94 16.00 7.92
C PRO A 108 -1.24 17.44 7.53
N ILE A 109 -1.97 17.61 6.43
CA ILE A 109 -2.42 18.93 5.98
C ILE A 109 -3.79 19.16 6.61
N VAL A 110 -3.83 20.02 7.62
CA VAL A 110 -5.09 20.45 8.23
C VAL A 110 -5.74 21.49 7.33
N ILE A 111 -6.78 21.05 6.62
CA ILE A 111 -7.57 21.90 5.71
C ILE A 111 -8.90 22.28 6.38
N ASN A 112 -9.35 23.51 6.16
CA ASN A 112 -10.67 23.95 6.59
C ASN A 112 -11.74 23.07 5.90
N PRO A 113 -12.79 22.58 6.61
CA PRO A 113 -13.83 21.74 6.03
C PRO A 113 -14.50 22.32 4.78
N ASP A 114 -14.76 23.63 4.73
CA ASP A 114 -15.37 24.29 3.57
C ASP A 114 -14.44 24.26 2.36
N ARG A 115 -13.13 24.45 2.58
CA ARG A 115 -12.11 24.33 1.52
C ARG A 115 -11.98 22.90 1.02
N LYS A 116 -12.09 21.91 1.91
CA LYS A 116 -12.08 20.49 1.52
C LYS A 116 -13.30 20.16 0.65
N LYS A 117 -14.49 20.60 1.08
CA LYS A 117 -15.73 20.44 0.32
C LYS A 117 -15.63 21.11 -1.06
N GLN A 118 -15.13 22.34 -1.11
CA GLN A 118 -14.91 23.04 -2.38
C GLN A 118 -13.96 22.26 -3.29
N LEU A 119 -12.87 21.69 -2.76
CA LEU A 119 -11.97 20.86 -3.56
C LEU A 119 -12.70 19.63 -4.12
N GLU A 120 -13.46 18.92 -3.29
CA GLU A 120 -14.24 17.74 -3.70
C GLU A 120 -15.28 18.08 -4.79
N GLU A 121 -15.97 19.21 -4.66
CA GLU A 121 -16.96 19.69 -5.66
C GLU A 121 -16.33 20.09 -7.00
N ASN A 122 -15.04 20.40 -7.03
CA ASN A 122 -14.31 20.80 -8.23
C ASN A 122 -13.47 19.66 -8.84
N LEU A 123 -13.58 18.43 -8.33
CA LEU A 123 -12.87 17.26 -8.85
C LEU A 123 -13.85 16.26 -9.47
N MET A 124 -13.49 15.72 -10.62
CA MET A 124 -14.20 14.60 -11.25
C MET A 124 -13.21 13.47 -11.50
N LEU A 125 -13.61 12.24 -11.13
CA LEU A 125 -12.82 11.03 -11.34
C LEU A 125 -13.45 10.20 -12.47
N PHE A 126 -12.65 9.86 -13.48
CA PHE A 126 -13.09 9.06 -14.61
C PHE A 126 -12.25 7.78 -14.70
N TYR A 127 -12.90 6.62 -14.57
CA TYR A 127 -12.25 5.34 -14.85
C TYR A 127 -12.31 5.06 -16.36
N THR A 128 -11.15 5.11 -17.01
CA THR A 128 -11.05 4.99 -18.48
C THR A 128 -10.93 3.54 -18.96
N GLY A 129 -10.72 2.57 -18.06
CA GLY A 129 -10.49 1.17 -18.41
C GLY A 129 -9.15 0.88 -19.08
N ILE A 130 -8.32 1.90 -19.34
CA ILE A 130 -7.02 1.74 -19.98
C ILE A 130 -5.98 1.37 -18.91
N GLN A 131 -5.46 0.14 -18.98
CA GLN A 131 -4.34 -0.29 -18.14
C GLN A 131 -3.02 0.04 -18.86
N ARG A 132 -2.29 1.06 -18.38
CA ARG A 132 -0.88 1.29 -18.78
C ARG A 132 0.04 0.69 -17.73
N PHE A 133 1.11 0.03 -18.16
CA PHE A 133 2.13 -0.47 -17.24
C PHE A 133 2.98 0.71 -16.75
N SER A 134 2.89 1.07 -15.47
CA SER A 134 3.71 2.13 -14.87
C SER A 134 5.21 1.86 -15.01
N SER A 135 5.60 0.58 -15.10
CA SER A 135 6.98 0.14 -15.36
C SER A 135 7.57 0.68 -16.66
N ASP A 136 6.75 1.03 -17.65
CA ASP A 136 7.25 1.56 -18.92
C ASP A 136 7.56 3.06 -18.86
N ILE A 137 6.95 3.79 -17.91
CA ILE A 137 7.21 5.22 -17.69
C ILE A 137 8.38 5.43 -16.72
N GLN A 138 8.58 4.50 -15.79
CA GLN A 138 9.55 4.61 -14.69
C GLN A 138 10.94 4.02 -15.03
N LYS A 139 11.20 3.69 -16.29
CA LYS A 139 12.47 3.12 -16.81
C LYS A 139 13.57 4.15 -17.11
N ASN A 140 13.35 5.44 -16.84
CA ASN A 140 14.33 6.51 -17.08
C ASN A 140 14.89 7.05 -15.77
#